data_AF-A0A7K4M566-F1
#
_entry.id   AF-A0A7K4M566-F1
#
_cell.length_a   1.000
_cell.length_b   1.000
_cell.length_c   1.000
_cell.angle_alpha   90.00
_cell.angle_beta   90.00
_cell.angle_gamma   90.00
#
_symmetry.space_group_name_H-M   'P 1'
#
loop_
_entity.id
_entity.type
_entity.pdbx_description
1 polymer ?
#
loop_
_entity_poly.entity_id
_entity_poly.type
_entity_poly.pdbx_seq_one_letter_code
_entity_poly.pdbx_strand_id
1 'polypeptide(L)' 'EVVQKVNEMIATGQYGRLFAVVHFASKQWKVTAEDLIMMDNVLEAECGDRIRMEKVLLVGADDFTLIGRPLLG' A
#
# COMPACT_ATOMS: atom_id res chain seq x y z
N GLU A 1 17.04 15.84 7.54
CA GLU A 1 17.12 15.05 8.80
C GLU A 1 16.00 14.01 8.92
N VAL A 2 14.73 14.38 9.10
CA VAL A 2 13.63 13.40 9.31
C VAL A 2 13.46 12.41 8.15
N VAL A 3 13.49 12.90 6.90
CA VAL A 3 13.37 12.05 5.71
C VAL A 3 14.50 11.00 5.63
N GLN A 4 15.71 11.37 6.01
CA GLN A 4 16.85 10.45 6.03
C GLN A 4 16.67 9.38 7.11
N LYS A 5 16.20 9.74 8.30
CA LYS A 5 15.89 8.78 9.36
C LYS A 5 14.83 7.77 8.91
N VAL A 6 13.76 8.24 8.23
CA VAL A 6 12.74 7.35 7.67
C VAL A 6 13.33 6.43 6.61
N ASN A 7 14.17 6.93 5.72
CA ASN A 7 14.86 6.11 4.73
C ASN A 7 15.78 5.06 5.37
N GLU A 8 16.49 5.40 6.45
CA GLU A 8 17.33 4.46 7.20
C GLU A 8 16.50 3.38 7.90
N MET A 9 15.37 3.74 8.52
CA MET A 9 14.43 2.77 9.11
C MET A 9 13.90 1.79 8.05
N ILE A 10 13.54 2.30 6.86
CA ILE A 10 13.09 1.47 5.74
C ILE A 10 14.22 0.55 5.25
N ALA A 11 15.43 1.09 5.04
CA ALA A 11 16.57 0.34 4.51
C ALA A 11 17.05 -0.76 5.48
N THR A 12 16.92 -0.54 6.79
CA THR A 12 17.29 -1.51 7.83
C THR A 12 16.16 -2.47 8.22
N GLY A 13 14.97 -2.33 7.62
CA GLY A 13 13.81 -3.16 7.95
C GLY A 13 13.25 -2.91 9.36
N GLN A 14 13.55 -1.75 9.96
CA GLN A 14 13.05 -1.33 11.27
C GLN A 14 11.64 -0.77 11.15
N TYR A 15 10.70 -1.62 10.74
CA TYR A 15 9.28 -1.31 10.73
C TYR A 15 8.47 -2.57 11.00
N GLY A 16 7.34 -2.38 11.69
CA GLY A 16 6.37 -3.43 11.95
C GLY A 16 5.50 -3.75 10.73
N ARG A 17 4.26 -4.16 10.99
CA ARG A 17 3.29 -4.44 9.93
C ARG A 17 2.94 -3.14 9.20
N LEU A 18 3.02 -3.15 7.87
CA LEU A 18 2.61 -2.03 7.03
C LEU A 18 1.13 -2.11 6.66
N PHE A 19 0.51 -0.94 6.47
CA PHE A 19 -0.78 -0.80 5.80
C PHE A 19 -0.64 0.15 4.61
N ALA A 20 -1.51 0.00 3.62
CA ALA A 20 -1.56 0.87 2.47
C ALA A 20 -2.99 1.35 2.19
N VAL A 21 -3.11 2.52 1.57
CA VAL A 21 -4.35 2.97 0.95
C VAL A 21 -4.17 2.88 -0.56
N VAL A 22 -4.93 1.99 -1.21
CA VAL A 22 -4.87 1.75 -2.65
C VAL A 22 -6.15 2.20 -3.33
N HIS A 23 -6.04 2.80 -4.51
CA HIS A 23 -7.19 3.12 -5.35
C HIS A 23 -7.37 2.05 -6.41
N PHE A 24 -8.43 1.26 -6.27
CA PHE A 24 -8.70 0.13 -7.14
C PHE A 24 -10.20 -0.05 -7.33
N ALA A 25 -10.63 -0.38 -8.55
CA ALA A 25 -12.04 -0.48 -8.94
C ALA A 25 -12.87 0.77 -8.52
N SER A 26 -12.33 1.98 -8.78
CA SER A 26 -12.95 3.28 -8.45
C SER A 26 -13.25 3.51 -6.96
N LYS A 27 -12.70 2.68 -6.06
CA LYS A 27 -12.81 2.80 -4.61
C LYS A 27 -11.41 2.91 -3.99
N GLN A 28 -11.34 3.49 -2.79
CA GLN A 28 -10.12 3.48 -1.99
C GLN A 28 -10.24 2.41 -0.90
N TRP A 29 -9.21 1.60 -0.76
CA TRP A 29 -9.17 0.48 0.19
C TRP A 29 -7.99 0.67 1.13
N LYS A 30 -8.25 0.64 2.44
CA LYS A 30 -7.20 0.45 3.43
C LYS A 30 -6.95 -1.04 3.54
N VAL A 31 -5.73 -1.47 3.23
CA VAL A 31 -5.34 -2.88 3.18
C VAL A 31 -4.06 -3.12 3.97
N THR A 32 -3.96 -4.29 4.57
CA THR A 32 -2.75 -4.86 5.17
C THR A 32 -2.48 -6.23 4.54
N ALA A 33 -1.28 -6.79 4.76
CA ALA A 33 -1.00 -8.15 4.34
C ALA A 33 -2.03 -9.13 4.95
N GLU A 34 -2.45 -10.11 4.15
CA GLU A 34 -3.45 -11.15 4.52
C GLU A 34 -4.91 -10.70 4.61
N ASP A 35 -5.21 -9.44 4.26
CA ASP A 35 -6.60 -8.98 4.15
C ASP A 35 -7.29 -9.53 2.89
N LEU A 36 -8.61 -9.72 2.99
CA LEU A 36 -9.49 -10.01 1.85
C LEU A 36 -10.30 -8.77 1.52
N ILE A 37 -10.30 -8.38 0.25
CA ILE A 37 -11.17 -7.32 -0.28
C ILE A 37 -12.24 -7.94 -1.18
N MET A 38 -13.48 -7.46 -1.04
CA MET A 38 -14.60 -7.86 -1.89
C MET A 38 -15.00 -6.69 -2.77
N MET A 39 -15.20 -6.96 -4.06
CA MET A 39 -15.54 -5.95 -5.05
C MET A 39 -16.66 -6.46 -5.95
N ASP A 40 -17.54 -5.57 -6.36
CA ASP A 40 -18.68 -5.89 -7.23
C ASP A 40 -18.32 -5.83 -8.73
N ASN A 41 -17.06 -5.52 -9.04
CA ASN A 41 -16.55 -5.35 -10.39
C ASN A 41 -15.90 -6.65 -10.90
N VAL A 42 -16.12 -6.96 -12.17
CA VAL A 42 -15.37 -8.02 -12.86
C VAL A 42 -13.94 -7.55 -13.09
N LEU A 43 -12.98 -8.39 -12.71
CA LEU A 43 -11.56 -8.19 -12.99
C LEU A 43 -11.15 -9.14 -14.10
N GLU A 44 -10.45 -8.64 -15.12
CA GLU A 44 -9.88 -9.45 -16.20
C GLU A 44 -8.62 -10.19 -15.70
N ALA A 45 -8.82 -11.15 -14.80
CA ALA A 45 -7.79 -12.00 -14.23
C ALA A 45 -8.37 -13.37 -13.88
N GLU A 46 -7.54 -14.41 -13.91
CA GLU A 46 -7.93 -15.76 -13.54
C GLU A 46 -7.75 -16.02 -12.04
N CYS A 47 -8.44 -17.05 -11.52
CA CYS A 47 -8.27 -17.46 -10.14
C CYS A 47 -6.85 -17.96 -9.91
N GLY A 48 -6.13 -17.31 -8.99
CA GLY A 48 -4.73 -17.62 -8.69
C GLY A 48 -3.72 -16.61 -9.26
N ASP A 49 -4.17 -15.67 -10.09
CA ASP A 49 -3.32 -14.62 -10.62
C ASP A 49 -2.78 -13.69 -9.52
N ARG A 50 -1.52 -13.28 -9.70
CA ARG A 50 -0.87 -12.29 -8.84
C ARG A 50 -0.90 -10.93 -9.54
N ILE A 51 -1.67 -10.00 -8.98
CA ILE A 51 -1.88 -8.68 -9.56
C ILE A 51 -1.17 -7.64 -8.68
N ARG A 52 -0.42 -6.73 -9.31
CA ARG A 52 0.20 -5.59 -8.63
C ARG A 52 -0.73 -4.38 -8.70
N MET A 53 -1.17 -3.88 -7.56
CA MET A 53 -1.90 -2.62 -7.49
C MET A 53 -0.92 -1.44 -7.59
N GLU A 54 -1.00 -0.66 -8.67
CA GLU A 54 -0.07 0.44 -8.92
C GLU A 54 -0.48 1.75 -8.25
N LYS A 55 -1.79 1.99 -8.09
CA LYS A 55 -2.32 3.25 -7.54
C LYS A 55 -2.32 3.22 -6.01
N VAL A 56 -1.15 3.39 -5.41
CA VAL A 56 -0.99 3.52 -3.96
C VAL A 56 -0.98 5.00 -3.58
N LEU A 57 -1.90 5.41 -2.71
CA LEU A 57 -2.01 6.80 -2.24
C LEU A 57 -1.12 7.05 -1.02
N LEU A 58 -1.00 6.05 -0.15
CA LEU A 58 -0.30 6.15 1.12
C LEU A 58 0.17 4.77 1.58
N VAL A 59 1.32 4.72 2.26
CA VAL A 59 1.79 3.57 3.02
C VAL A 59 2.14 4.02 4.43
N GLY A 60 1.60 3.34 5.44
CA GLY A 60 1.84 3.63 6.84
C GLY A 60 2.49 2.45 7.57
N ALA A 61 3.38 2.79 8.49
CA ALA A 61 3.93 1.93 9.52
C ALA A 61 3.49 2.46 10.90
N ASP A 62 3.92 1.81 11.98
CA ASP A 62 3.67 2.31 13.34
C ASP A 62 4.35 3.67 13.59
N ASP A 63 5.57 3.88 13.08
CA ASP A 63 6.40 5.05 13.39
C ASP A 63 6.51 6.08 12.25
N PHE A 64 6.02 5.77 11.05
CA PHE A 64 6.06 6.71 9.92
C PHE A 64 4.92 6.48 8.93
N THR A 65 4.70 7.47 8.07
CA THR A 65 3.74 7.36 6.97
C THR A 65 4.26 8.11 5.75
N LEU A 66 4.17 7.46 4.58
CA LEU A 66 4.52 8.01 3.28
C LEU A 66 3.23 8.35 2.54
N ILE A 67 3.08 9.61 2.11
CA ILE A 67 1.86 10.11 1.45
C ILE A 67 2.21 10.60 0.05
N GLY A 68 1.50 10.08 -0.94
CA GLY A 68 1.62 10.45 -2.34
C GLY A 68 1.02 11.82 -2.66
N ARG A 69 1.39 12.37 -3.82
CA ARG A 69 0.82 13.61 -4.37
C ARG A 69 0.51 13.46 -5.87
N PRO A 70 -0.63 12.85 -6.26
CA PRO A 70 -1.59 12.14 -5.40
C PRO A 70 -1.20 10.67 -5.13
N LEU A 71 -0.29 10.11 -5.91
CA LEU A 71 0.17 8.72 -5.78
C LEU A 71 1.61 8.68 -5.27
N LEU A 72 1.99 7.57 -4.65
CA LEU A 72 3.38 7.21 -4.38
C LEU A 72 4.02 6.70 -5.69
N GLY A 73 5.30 7.02 -5.89
CA GLY A 73 6.08 6.67 -7.08
C GLY A 73 7.53 6.37 -6.72
#